data_AF-A0A315XHC2-F1
#
_entry.id   AF-A0A315XHC2-F1
#
_cell.length_a   1.000
_cell.length_b   1.000
_cell.length_c   1.000
_cell.angle_alpha   90.00
_cell.angle_beta   90.00
_cell.angle_gamma   90.00
#
_symmetry.space_group_name_H-M   'P 1'
#
loop_
_entity.id
_entity.type
_entity.pdbx_description
1 polymer ?
#
loop_
_entity_poly.entity_id
_entity_poly.type
_entity_poly.pdbx_seq_one_letter_code
_entity_poly.pdbx_strand_id
1 'polypeptide(L)'
;MEKSPLWSPAPRSETTGTPPGPGGSDSSPARPVFDRVSREVVALAARERMFRRVSKVLAAVSGGADSVACLLVLLGLRERFGFEVEAVHFDHKLRPESAADMDAVRKLCANLDVECVTGEGDVAAVAAKQRQGIEETARMMRYQFLAFAAGKEGADCIATGHTADDQAETVLMRIVRGSGVRGIRGMLPVAGVPGAPERRLVRPLLGVARADTEAICAEFGITPIVDPSNADLSYTRNRVRGTVLEQLRALNPSVEAALRGLAESAREAFSLIEKRSFEVQPRERGPVGAIFALGPFRELPSEALTLVIEREAAFYHLKPDVNRTRVANLRAVLAKGTGTVHFGDTVVEASCGVIRLGPRLEPVDPLPAAVLNVPGSTRAGPWRVDVLTSEVDPTPGSPVIALAAGTSTGALRVRSLQPGERMIWHGVERKVSDMLVNEKVPAWERPGIVAVADSVRLLGLFVATRTFVTDTQGEPGLWVRLAAIPQPR
;
A
#
# COMPACT_ATOMS: atom_id res chain seq x y z
N MET A 1 55.98 -0.56 14.47
CA MET A 1 55.87 -0.40 13.01
C MET A 1 54.49 0.19 12.72
N GLU A 2 54.19 1.35 13.31
CA GLU A 2 54.48 2.72 12.82
C GLU A 2 53.37 3.25 11.92
N LYS A 3 52.52 4.04 12.56
CA LYS A 3 51.55 4.98 11.98
C LYS A 3 52.34 6.10 11.29
N SER A 4 52.00 6.44 10.05
CA SER A 4 52.43 7.71 9.42
C SER A 4 51.25 8.69 9.37
N PRO A 5 51.41 9.92 9.90
CA PRO A 5 50.40 10.96 9.90
C PRO A 5 50.79 12.17 9.02
N LEU A 6 49.89 13.16 8.99
CA LEU A 6 50.11 14.60 8.72
C LEU A 6 50.16 15.10 7.26
N TRP A 7 48.97 15.50 6.83
CA TRP A 7 48.66 16.82 6.25
C TRP A 7 49.72 17.92 6.50
N SER A 8 50.18 18.58 5.44
CA SER A 8 50.82 19.90 5.45
C SER A 8 50.42 20.68 4.19
N PRO A 9 50.17 22.01 4.29
CA PRO A 9 49.61 22.82 3.21
C PRO A 9 50.67 23.39 2.27
N ALA A 10 50.34 23.50 0.98
CA ALA A 10 51.16 24.13 -0.05
C ALA A 10 51.12 25.68 0.02
N PRO A 11 52.15 26.38 -0.51
CA PRO A 11 52.42 27.79 -0.18
C PRO A 11 51.58 28.79 -0.99
N ARG A 12 51.37 29.96 -0.39
CA ARG A 12 50.75 31.15 -0.99
C ARG A 12 51.68 31.77 -2.03
N SER A 13 51.20 31.95 -3.26
CA SER A 13 51.79 32.85 -4.25
C SER A 13 50.96 34.13 -4.32
N GLU A 14 51.59 35.24 -3.92
CA GLU A 14 51.11 36.60 -4.16
C GLU A 14 51.22 36.92 -5.65
N THR A 15 50.10 37.30 -6.28
CA THR A 15 50.10 38.08 -7.52
C THR A 15 49.05 39.17 -7.39
N THR A 16 49.55 40.39 -7.41
CA THR A 16 48.82 41.66 -7.44
C THR A 16 48.02 41.78 -8.73
N GLY A 17 46.70 41.88 -8.60
CA GLY A 17 45.77 42.14 -9.70
C GLY A 17 44.63 43.04 -9.20
N THR A 18 44.55 44.22 -9.78
CA THR A 18 43.57 45.31 -9.61
C THR A 18 42.12 44.80 -9.54
N PRO A 19 41.23 45.38 -8.70
CA PRO A 19 39.88 44.86 -8.52
C PRO A 19 39.01 45.05 -9.78
N PRO A 20 38.18 44.06 -10.18
CA PRO A 20 37.15 44.30 -11.17
C PRO A 20 36.05 45.18 -10.53
N GLY A 21 35.68 46.26 -11.22
CA GLY A 21 34.60 47.16 -10.81
C GLY A 21 33.22 46.47 -10.75
N PRO A 22 32.24 47.07 -10.05
CA PRO A 22 30.91 46.50 -9.94
C PRO A 22 30.14 46.80 -11.25
N GLY A 23 30.18 45.86 -12.19
CA GLY A 23 29.45 45.94 -13.45
C GLY A 23 28.55 44.73 -13.63
N GLY A 24 27.24 44.93 -13.54
CA GLY A 24 26.23 43.93 -13.85
C GLY A 24 25.24 43.69 -12.71
N SER A 25 24.44 44.70 -12.37
CA SER A 25 23.17 44.46 -11.68
C SER A 25 22.25 43.69 -12.62
N ASP A 26 22.19 42.37 -12.46
CA ASP A 26 21.09 41.57 -13.01
C ASP A 26 19.85 41.88 -12.15
N SER A 27 19.26 43.06 -12.38
CA SER A 27 18.06 43.50 -11.67
C SER A 27 16.84 42.80 -12.26
N SER A 28 16.79 41.47 -12.10
CA SER A 28 15.53 40.76 -12.21
C SER A 28 14.53 41.46 -11.28
N PRO A 29 13.30 41.74 -11.74
CA PRO A 29 12.31 42.42 -10.92
C PRO A 29 12.12 41.65 -9.61
N ALA A 30 11.96 42.36 -8.50
CA ALA A 30 11.68 41.72 -7.22
C ALA A 30 10.37 40.90 -7.33
N ARG A 31 10.40 39.65 -6.89
CA ARG A 31 9.25 38.73 -6.92
C ARG A 31 8.86 38.32 -5.49
N PRO A 32 8.33 39.25 -4.69
CA PRO A 32 8.12 39.02 -3.27
C PRO A 32 7.15 37.88 -2.96
N VAL A 33 6.12 37.67 -3.79
CA VAL A 33 5.17 36.57 -3.60
C VAL A 33 5.84 35.24 -3.96
N PHE A 34 6.51 35.16 -5.10
CA PHE A 34 7.29 34.00 -5.49
C PHE A 34 8.33 33.58 -4.44
N ASP A 35 9.07 34.54 -3.89
CA ASP A 35 10.11 34.27 -2.89
C ASP A 35 9.51 33.75 -1.57
N ARG A 36 8.38 34.33 -1.13
CA ARG A 36 7.65 33.85 0.06
C ARG A 36 7.13 32.44 -0.16
N VAL A 37 6.42 32.21 -1.25
CA VAL A 37 5.84 30.90 -1.59
C VAL A 37 6.95 29.85 -1.75
N SER A 38 8.06 30.18 -2.40
CA SER A 38 9.19 29.26 -2.55
C SER A 38 9.76 28.83 -1.19
N ARG A 39 9.85 29.74 -0.19
CA ARG A 39 10.24 29.38 1.18
C ARG A 39 9.24 28.44 1.86
N GLU A 40 7.94 28.70 1.69
CA GLU A 40 6.88 27.83 2.23
C GLU A 40 6.92 26.43 1.62
N VAL A 41 7.10 26.35 0.29
CA VAL A 41 7.23 25.08 -0.45
C VAL A 41 8.48 24.32 -0.03
N VAL A 42 9.62 25.00 0.18
CA VAL A 42 10.83 24.38 0.73
C VAL A 42 10.58 23.76 2.10
N ALA A 43 9.91 24.48 3.00
CA ALA A 43 9.61 24.00 4.35
C ALA A 43 8.71 22.75 4.30
N LEU A 44 7.65 22.78 3.47
CA LEU A 44 6.77 21.64 3.24
C LEU A 44 7.53 20.46 2.62
N ALA A 45 8.31 20.70 1.57
CA ALA A 45 9.06 19.66 0.86
C ALA A 45 10.07 18.96 1.77
N ALA A 46 10.74 19.71 2.66
CA ALA A 46 11.66 19.15 3.65
C ALA A 46 10.93 18.28 4.68
N ARG A 47 9.83 18.80 5.26
CA ARG A 47 9.02 18.07 6.26
C ARG A 47 8.47 16.76 5.70
N GLU A 48 7.94 16.79 4.49
CA GLU A 48 7.29 15.65 3.84
C GLU A 48 8.25 14.79 3.02
N ARG A 49 9.54 15.14 2.97
CA ARG A 49 10.59 14.46 2.19
C ARG A 49 10.21 14.31 0.70
N MET A 50 9.56 15.33 0.16
CA MET A 50 8.91 15.34 -1.15
C MET A 50 9.89 14.97 -2.28
N PHE A 51 11.06 15.62 -2.29
CA PHE A 51 12.12 15.47 -3.30
C PHE A 51 13.31 14.61 -2.84
N ARG A 52 13.12 13.75 -1.83
CA ARG A 52 14.21 12.87 -1.37
C ARG A 52 14.53 11.83 -2.46
N ARG A 53 15.78 11.82 -2.94
CA ARG A 53 16.26 10.95 -4.03
C ARG A 53 15.46 11.14 -5.33
N VAL A 54 15.14 12.38 -5.64
CA VAL A 54 14.48 12.78 -6.88
C VAL A 54 15.52 13.50 -7.72
N SER A 55 15.77 12.98 -8.92
CA SER A 55 16.62 13.55 -9.96
C SER A 55 15.80 14.22 -11.05
N LYS A 56 14.54 13.81 -11.24
CA LYS A 56 13.66 14.35 -12.29
C LYS A 56 12.21 14.47 -11.83
N VAL A 57 11.62 15.65 -12.03
CA VAL A 57 10.22 15.97 -11.67
C VAL A 57 9.42 16.24 -12.93
N LEU A 58 8.30 15.54 -13.09
CA LEU A 58 7.33 15.79 -14.16
C LEU A 58 6.19 16.68 -13.64
N ALA A 59 6.18 17.96 -14.00
CA ALA A 59 5.19 18.94 -13.58
C ALA A 59 3.93 18.88 -14.47
N ALA A 60 2.78 18.57 -13.88
CA ALA A 60 1.49 18.57 -14.59
C ALA A 60 0.98 20.01 -14.79
N VAL A 61 1.00 20.47 -16.03
CA VAL A 61 0.64 21.85 -16.43
C VAL A 61 -0.64 21.83 -17.25
N SER A 62 -1.74 22.36 -16.71
CA SER A 62 -3.00 22.50 -17.45
C SER A 62 -3.11 23.84 -18.18
N GLY A 63 -2.17 24.77 -17.94
CA GLY A 63 -2.21 26.16 -18.44
C GLY A 63 -2.90 27.14 -17.50
N GLY A 64 -3.63 26.65 -16.49
CA GLY A 64 -4.23 27.49 -15.45
C GLY A 64 -3.20 27.97 -14.41
N ALA A 65 -3.54 29.04 -13.69
CA ALA A 65 -2.65 29.77 -12.78
C ALA A 65 -1.90 28.86 -11.80
N ASP A 66 -2.62 27.95 -11.13
CA ASP A 66 -2.02 27.06 -10.13
C ASP A 66 -0.97 26.11 -10.71
N SER A 67 -1.22 25.61 -11.91
CA SER A 67 -0.31 24.67 -12.58
C SER A 67 0.94 25.38 -13.13
N VAL A 68 0.77 26.60 -13.62
CA VAL A 68 1.87 27.46 -14.09
C VAL A 68 2.72 27.93 -12.92
N ALA A 69 2.12 28.43 -11.84
CA ALA A 69 2.83 28.79 -10.62
C ALA A 69 3.59 27.59 -10.04
N CYS A 70 3.01 26.39 -10.09
CA CYS A 70 3.69 25.17 -9.66
C CYS A 70 4.97 24.91 -10.48
N LEU A 71 4.88 25.02 -11.81
CA LEU A 71 6.04 24.91 -12.70
C LEU A 71 7.11 25.95 -12.35
N LEU A 72 6.73 27.22 -12.22
CA LEU A 72 7.66 28.32 -11.91
C LEU A 72 8.40 28.09 -10.58
N VAL A 73 7.67 27.68 -9.54
CA VAL A 73 8.27 27.37 -8.22
C VAL A 73 9.21 26.18 -8.33
N LEU A 74 8.85 25.11 -9.05
CA LEU A 74 9.74 23.97 -9.24
C LEU A 74 11.03 24.36 -9.97
N LEU A 75 10.93 25.21 -11.01
CA LEU A 75 12.10 25.72 -11.72
C LEU A 75 13.02 26.53 -10.80
N GLY A 76 12.46 27.39 -9.94
CA GLY A 76 13.25 28.13 -8.95
C GLY A 76 13.87 27.27 -7.86
N LEU A 77 13.38 26.04 -7.66
CA LEU A 77 13.87 25.10 -6.65
C LEU A 77 14.79 24.00 -7.21
N ARG A 78 14.96 23.93 -8.54
CA ARG A 78 15.71 22.88 -9.23
C ARG A 78 17.15 22.74 -8.74
N GLU A 79 17.87 23.86 -8.60
CA GLU A 79 19.27 23.89 -8.15
C GLU A 79 19.38 23.50 -6.68
N ARG A 80 18.44 23.96 -5.85
CA ARG A 80 18.44 23.70 -4.41
C ARG A 80 18.26 22.21 -4.10
N PHE A 81 17.44 21.51 -4.86
CA PHE A 81 17.14 20.09 -4.64
C PHE A 81 17.89 19.16 -5.61
N GLY A 82 18.57 19.69 -6.62
CA GLY A 82 19.36 18.92 -7.57
C GLY A 82 18.53 18.04 -8.50
N PHE A 83 17.35 18.52 -8.93
CA PHE A 83 16.51 17.81 -9.90
C PHE A 83 16.33 18.61 -11.20
N GLU A 84 16.01 17.90 -12.27
CA GLU A 84 15.50 18.47 -13.52
C GLU A 84 13.98 18.57 -13.49
N VAL A 85 13.41 19.48 -14.28
CA VAL A 85 11.97 19.69 -14.39
C VAL A 85 11.55 19.57 -15.84
N GLU A 86 10.58 18.72 -16.11
CA GLU A 86 9.87 18.64 -17.38
C GLU A 86 8.39 18.90 -17.15
N ALA A 87 7.71 19.46 -18.15
CA ALA A 87 6.28 19.68 -18.11
C ALA A 87 5.52 18.54 -18.78
N VAL A 88 4.31 18.28 -18.32
CA VAL A 88 3.36 17.37 -18.96
C VAL A 88 1.98 17.97 -19.01
N HIS A 89 1.34 17.90 -20.18
CA HIS A 89 -0.01 18.38 -20.42
C HIS A 89 -0.87 17.26 -21.01
N PHE A 90 -2.13 17.17 -20.57
CA PHE A 90 -3.09 16.23 -21.12
C PHE A 90 -4.36 16.97 -21.54
N ASP A 91 -4.64 16.92 -22.83
CA ASP A 91 -5.86 17.46 -23.44
C ASP A 91 -7.00 16.44 -23.38
N HIS A 92 -8.11 16.82 -22.75
CA HIS A 92 -9.32 16.00 -22.61
C HIS A 92 -10.24 16.03 -23.84
N LYS A 93 -9.96 16.84 -24.86
CA LYS A 93 -10.79 17.03 -26.07
C LYS A 93 -12.26 17.33 -25.78
N LEU A 94 -12.55 17.98 -24.65
CA LEU A 94 -13.91 18.31 -24.24
C LEU A 94 -14.46 19.56 -24.94
N ARG A 95 -13.59 20.37 -25.54
CA ARG A 95 -13.94 21.65 -26.16
C ARG A 95 -13.20 21.83 -27.48
N PRO A 96 -13.78 22.50 -28.49
CA PRO A 96 -13.09 22.82 -29.74
C PRO A 96 -11.79 23.60 -29.53
N GLU A 97 -11.73 24.47 -28.52
CA GLU A 97 -10.59 25.34 -28.22
C GLU A 97 -9.44 24.61 -27.52
N SER A 98 -9.65 23.36 -27.08
CA SER A 98 -8.67 22.60 -26.30
C SER A 98 -7.33 22.36 -27.01
N ALA A 99 -7.36 22.25 -28.35
CA ALA A 99 -6.14 22.18 -29.15
C ALA A 99 -5.32 23.47 -29.08
N ALA A 100 -5.98 24.63 -29.06
CA ALA A 100 -5.30 25.92 -28.92
C ALA A 100 -4.73 26.10 -27.50
N ASP A 101 -5.44 25.60 -26.47
CA ASP A 101 -4.93 25.59 -25.10
C ASP A 101 -3.64 24.74 -24.98
N MET A 102 -3.61 23.57 -25.61
CA MET A 102 -2.43 22.71 -25.64
C MET A 102 -1.24 23.41 -26.31
N ASP A 103 -1.45 24.08 -27.45
CA ASP A 103 -0.39 24.82 -28.13
C ASP A 103 0.10 26.04 -27.33
N ALA A 104 -0.80 26.72 -26.61
CA ALA A 104 -0.43 27.79 -25.69
C ALA A 104 0.43 27.27 -24.54
N VAL A 105 0.11 26.11 -23.96
CA VAL A 105 0.93 25.47 -22.92
C VAL A 105 2.31 25.07 -23.44
N ARG A 106 2.40 24.48 -24.65
CA ARG A 106 3.70 24.17 -25.27
C ARG A 106 4.57 25.40 -25.46
N LYS A 107 3.99 26.49 -25.98
CA LYS A 107 4.69 27.78 -26.15
C LYS A 107 5.15 28.37 -24.82
N LEU A 108 4.31 28.30 -23.79
CA LEU A 108 4.66 28.74 -22.44
C LEU A 108 5.87 27.97 -21.90
N CYS A 109 5.85 26.63 -22.00
CA CYS A 109 6.97 25.80 -21.56
C CYS A 109 8.26 26.08 -22.35
N ALA A 110 8.16 26.24 -23.69
CA ALA A 110 9.30 26.59 -24.53
C ALA A 110 9.92 27.95 -24.15
N ASN A 111 9.09 28.95 -23.84
CA ASN A 111 9.57 30.27 -23.37
C ASN A 111 10.27 30.20 -22.00
N LEU A 112 9.99 29.16 -21.20
CA LEU A 112 10.63 28.89 -19.92
C LEU A 112 11.82 27.92 -20.03
N ASP A 113 12.20 27.53 -21.25
CA ASP A 113 13.24 26.52 -21.53
C ASP A 113 12.94 25.17 -20.85
N VAL A 114 11.68 24.72 -20.94
CA VAL A 114 11.19 23.46 -20.38
C VAL A 114 10.56 22.60 -21.46
N GLU A 115 11.00 21.35 -21.56
CA GLU A 115 10.37 20.36 -22.43
C GLU A 115 8.94 20.05 -21.95
N CYS A 116 7.99 19.97 -22.89
CA CYS A 116 6.58 19.73 -22.59
C CYS A 116 6.06 18.48 -23.30
N VAL A 117 5.87 17.40 -22.56
CA VAL A 117 5.24 16.18 -23.05
C VAL A 117 3.74 16.36 -23.09
N THR A 118 3.14 16.23 -24.27
CA THR A 118 1.69 16.39 -24.43
C THR A 118 1.03 15.08 -24.81
N GLY A 119 -0.17 14.85 -24.28
CA GLY A 119 -1.06 13.77 -24.70
C GLY A 119 -2.48 14.27 -24.86
N GLU A 120 -3.31 13.49 -25.52
CA GLU A 120 -4.71 13.81 -25.77
C GLU A 120 -5.59 12.57 -25.66
N GLY A 121 -6.87 12.75 -25.34
CA GLY A 121 -7.83 11.66 -25.36
C GLY A 121 -9.27 12.14 -25.30
N ASP A 122 -10.14 11.52 -26.09
CA ASP A 122 -11.58 11.80 -26.13
C ASP A 122 -12.28 11.24 -24.88
N VAL A 123 -12.42 12.09 -23.86
CA VAL A 123 -13.07 11.72 -22.60
C VAL A 123 -14.54 11.37 -22.81
N ALA A 124 -15.25 12.09 -23.69
CA ALA A 124 -16.69 11.90 -23.88
C ALA A 124 -16.98 10.51 -24.46
N ALA A 125 -16.21 10.09 -25.46
CA ALA A 125 -16.32 8.75 -26.04
C ALA A 125 -16.01 7.65 -25.02
N VAL A 126 -14.97 7.83 -24.20
CA VAL A 126 -14.60 6.84 -23.16
C VAL A 126 -15.66 6.78 -22.06
N ALA A 127 -16.15 7.93 -21.59
CA ALA A 127 -17.18 8.01 -20.55
C ALA A 127 -18.48 7.32 -21.01
N ALA A 128 -18.91 7.56 -22.25
CA ALA A 128 -20.07 6.91 -22.84
C ALA A 128 -19.89 5.38 -22.94
N LYS A 129 -18.71 4.92 -23.37
CA LYS A 129 -18.40 3.49 -23.48
C LYS A 129 -18.37 2.79 -22.11
N GLN A 130 -17.84 3.46 -21.08
CA GLN A 130 -17.69 2.89 -19.73
C GLN A 130 -18.89 3.15 -18.82
N ARG A 131 -19.88 3.93 -19.27
CA ARG A 131 -21.05 4.37 -18.48
C ARG A 131 -20.63 5.04 -17.18
N GLN A 132 -19.58 5.86 -17.24
CA GLN A 132 -19.04 6.63 -16.12
C GLN A 132 -19.29 8.12 -16.31
N GLY A 133 -19.18 8.89 -15.23
CA GLY A 133 -19.24 10.35 -15.30
C GLY A 133 -18.04 10.92 -16.06
N ILE A 134 -18.26 12.02 -16.78
CA ILE A 134 -17.20 12.71 -17.55
C ILE A 134 -16.06 13.17 -16.64
N GLU A 135 -16.35 13.72 -15.45
CA GLU A 135 -15.31 14.21 -14.51
C GLU A 135 -14.42 13.06 -13.99
N GLU A 136 -15.04 11.92 -13.65
CA GLU A 136 -14.32 10.73 -13.19
C GLU A 136 -13.44 10.15 -14.30
N THR A 137 -13.98 10.06 -15.53
CA THR A 137 -13.27 9.58 -16.71
C THR A 137 -12.10 10.50 -17.07
N ALA A 138 -12.31 11.81 -17.09
CA ALA A 138 -11.28 12.82 -17.35
C ALA A 138 -10.13 12.71 -16.33
N ARG A 139 -10.48 12.54 -15.05
CA ARG A 139 -9.50 12.37 -13.97
C ARG A 139 -8.72 11.07 -14.11
N MET A 140 -9.39 9.96 -14.43
CA MET A 140 -8.75 8.66 -14.66
C MET A 140 -7.76 8.75 -15.83
N MET A 141 -8.21 9.20 -17.00
CA MET A 141 -7.38 9.31 -18.20
C MET A 141 -6.17 10.22 -17.97
N ARG A 142 -6.36 11.36 -17.27
CA ARG A 142 -5.27 12.25 -16.87
C ARG A 142 -4.20 11.52 -16.07
N TYR A 143 -4.58 10.85 -14.97
CA TYR A 143 -3.58 10.18 -14.12
C TYR A 143 -2.92 8.98 -14.81
N GLN A 144 -3.65 8.26 -15.68
CA GLN A 144 -3.06 7.21 -16.51
C GLN A 144 -1.99 7.77 -17.45
N PHE A 145 -2.29 8.88 -18.14
CA PHE A 145 -1.32 9.53 -19.01
C PHE A 145 -0.12 10.08 -18.22
N LEU A 146 -0.36 10.74 -17.08
CA LEU A 146 0.73 11.25 -16.23
C LEU A 146 1.65 10.12 -15.75
N ALA A 147 1.10 8.99 -15.33
CA ALA A 147 1.88 7.82 -14.91
C ALA A 147 2.67 7.21 -16.07
N PHE A 148 2.05 7.11 -17.26
CA PHE A 148 2.71 6.66 -18.48
C PHE A 148 3.88 7.56 -18.88
N ALA A 149 3.65 8.88 -18.96
CA ALA A 149 4.66 9.86 -19.31
C ALA A 149 5.82 9.85 -18.29
N ALA A 150 5.53 9.80 -16.99
CA ALA A 150 6.57 9.70 -15.96
C ALA A 150 7.41 8.41 -16.10
N GLY A 151 6.80 7.30 -16.49
CA GLY A 151 7.52 6.06 -16.77
C GLY A 151 8.42 6.16 -18.01
N LYS A 152 7.91 6.77 -19.09
CA LYS A 152 8.62 6.94 -20.35
C LYS A 152 9.81 7.90 -20.23
N GLU A 153 9.62 9.02 -19.56
CA GLU A 153 10.64 10.07 -19.42
C GLU A 153 11.58 9.84 -18.23
N GLY A 154 11.40 8.74 -17.48
CA GLY A 154 12.25 8.41 -16.34
C GLY A 154 12.09 9.34 -15.14
N ALA A 155 10.92 9.97 -14.98
CA ALA A 155 10.66 10.88 -13.87
C ALA A 155 10.44 10.11 -12.54
N ASP A 156 11.08 10.57 -11.47
CA ASP A 156 10.98 9.98 -10.13
C ASP A 156 9.65 10.34 -9.44
N CYS A 157 9.09 11.50 -9.77
CA CYS A 157 7.78 11.92 -9.28
C CYS A 157 7.05 12.86 -10.24
N ILE A 158 5.72 12.93 -10.04
CA ILE A 158 4.83 13.86 -10.74
C ILE A 158 4.41 14.95 -9.77
N ALA A 159 4.54 16.23 -10.15
CA ALA A 159 4.07 17.36 -9.37
C ALA A 159 2.76 17.91 -9.92
N THR A 160 1.83 18.29 -9.04
CA THR A 160 0.55 18.91 -9.44
C THR A 160 0.31 20.21 -8.68
N GLY A 161 -0.29 21.20 -9.36
CA GLY A 161 -0.63 22.52 -8.80
C GLY A 161 -1.89 22.51 -7.93
N HIS A 162 -2.09 21.52 -7.05
CA HIS A 162 -3.20 21.56 -6.09
C HIS A 162 -2.88 22.53 -4.95
N THR A 163 -3.83 23.41 -4.65
CA THR A 163 -3.69 24.54 -3.70
C THR A 163 -4.32 24.27 -2.34
N ALA A 164 -4.17 25.23 -1.42
CA ALA A 164 -4.87 25.33 -0.14
C ALA A 164 -6.41 25.38 -0.31
N ASP A 165 -6.90 26.03 -1.36
CA ASP A 165 -8.32 26.14 -1.68
C ASP A 165 -8.88 24.79 -2.15
N ASP A 166 -8.13 24.08 -3.01
CA ASP A 166 -8.47 22.72 -3.44
C ASP A 166 -8.58 21.75 -2.26
N GLN A 167 -7.78 21.97 -1.22
CA GLN A 167 -7.86 21.20 0.00
C GLN A 167 -9.15 21.43 0.77
N ALA A 168 -9.52 22.70 0.98
CA ALA A 168 -10.76 23.04 1.68
C ALA A 168 -11.97 22.40 0.97
N GLU A 169 -12.03 22.53 -0.37
CA GLU A 169 -13.06 21.87 -1.19
C GLU A 169 -13.08 20.35 -0.99
N THR A 170 -11.90 19.72 -1.06
CA THR A 170 -11.78 18.26 -0.93
C THR A 170 -12.23 17.79 0.45
N VAL A 171 -11.86 18.51 1.51
CA VAL A 171 -12.24 18.19 2.90
C VAL A 171 -13.74 18.30 3.05
N LEU A 172 -14.34 19.40 2.59
CA LEU A 172 -15.78 19.61 2.63
C LEU A 172 -16.55 18.53 1.86
N MET A 173 -16.12 18.21 0.63
CA MET A 173 -16.70 17.12 -0.15
C MET A 173 -16.63 15.78 0.59
N ARG A 174 -15.53 15.50 1.30
CA ARG A 174 -15.37 14.25 2.07
C ARG A 174 -16.24 14.22 3.32
N ILE A 175 -16.46 15.37 3.98
CA ILE A 175 -17.41 15.52 5.08
C ILE A 175 -18.83 15.21 4.60
N VAL A 176 -19.27 15.83 3.50
CA VAL A 176 -20.61 15.61 2.92
C VAL A 176 -20.83 14.15 2.53
N ARG A 177 -19.77 13.45 2.06
CA ARG A 177 -19.82 12.01 1.76
C ARG A 177 -19.81 11.10 3.00
N GLY A 178 -19.71 11.65 4.21
CA GLY A 178 -19.69 10.87 5.46
C GLY A 178 -18.35 10.15 5.72
N SER A 179 -17.24 10.68 5.19
CA SER A 179 -15.91 10.07 5.36
C SER A 179 -15.44 10.14 6.81
N GLY A 180 -14.71 9.10 7.26
CA GLY A 180 -14.06 9.10 8.58
C GLY A 180 -12.79 9.95 8.62
N VAL A 181 -12.04 9.88 9.74
CA VAL A 181 -10.79 10.63 9.97
C VAL A 181 -9.76 10.42 8.84
N ARG A 182 -9.68 9.20 8.29
CA ARG A 182 -8.81 8.88 7.13
C ARG A 182 -9.18 9.69 5.89
N GLY A 183 -10.46 9.96 5.68
CA GLY A 183 -10.93 10.74 4.55
C GLY A 183 -10.76 12.24 4.80
N ILE A 184 -11.20 12.76 5.95
CA ILE A 184 -11.17 14.21 6.18
C ILE A 184 -9.75 14.81 6.29
N ARG A 185 -8.68 14.00 6.37
CA ARG A 185 -7.27 14.45 6.25
C ARG A 185 -6.90 15.12 4.90
N GLY A 186 -7.86 15.20 3.98
CA GLY A 186 -7.70 15.86 2.68
C GLY A 186 -6.71 15.14 1.75
N MET A 187 -6.24 15.85 0.73
CA MET A 187 -5.13 15.37 -0.09
C MET A 187 -3.85 15.31 0.75
N LEU A 188 -2.96 14.36 0.44
CA LEU A 188 -1.65 14.28 1.08
C LEU A 188 -0.61 15.05 0.24
N PRO A 189 0.37 15.71 0.88
CA PRO A 189 1.48 16.35 0.16
C PRO A 189 2.25 15.38 -0.75
N VAL A 190 2.39 14.12 -0.29
CA VAL A 190 3.00 13.02 -1.04
C VAL A 190 2.05 11.82 -1.00
N ALA A 191 1.76 11.22 -2.15
CA ALA A 191 0.91 10.04 -2.28
C ALA A 191 1.34 9.20 -3.50
N GLY A 192 0.76 8.02 -3.67
CA GLY A 192 0.79 7.30 -4.95
C GLY A 192 -0.13 7.96 -5.99
N VAL A 193 0.20 7.83 -7.27
CA VAL A 193 -0.70 8.26 -8.37
C VAL A 193 -1.96 7.39 -8.37
N PRO A 194 -3.17 7.97 -8.46
CA PRO A 194 -4.39 7.18 -8.63
C PRO A 194 -4.32 6.26 -9.84
N GLY A 195 -4.47 4.94 -9.63
CA GLY A 195 -4.35 3.93 -10.68
C GLY A 195 -2.90 3.45 -10.95
N ALA A 196 -1.90 4.09 -10.34
CA ALA A 196 -0.47 3.73 -10.42
C ALA A 196 0.23 4.07 -9.09
N PRO A 197 -0.14 3.42 -7.97
CA PRO A 197 0.30 3.80 -6.62
C PRO A 197 1.82 3.69 -6.40
N GLU A 198 2.53 2.93 -7.23
CA GLU A 198 3.98 2.82 -7.27
C GLU A 198 4.66 4.11 -7.76
N ARG A 199 3.94 4.94 -8.53
CA ARG A 199 4.44 6.24 -8.98
C ARG A 199 4.15 7.30 -7.92
N ARG A 200 5.17 8.12 -7.61
CA ARG A 200 5.06 9.16 -6.59
C ARG A 200 4.39 10.41 -7.16
N LEU A 201 3.34 10.87 -6.49
CA LEU A 201 2.62 12.11 -6.76
C LEU A 201 2.89 13.12 -5.62
N VAL A 202 3.35 14.31 -5.97
CA VAL A 202 3.65 15.40 -5.05
C VAL A 202 2.76 16.63 -5.31
N ARG A 203 2.44 17.36 -4.24
CA ARG A 203 1.61 18.58 -4.27
C ARG A 203 2.35 19.72 -3.56
N PRO A 204 3.29 20.40 -4.24
CA PRO A 204 4.12 21.43 -3.61
C PRO A 204 3.30 22.61 -3.07
N LEU A 205 2.23 22.99 -3.78
CA LEU A 205 1.42 24.17 -3.48
C LEU A 205 0.27 23.92 -2.48
N LEU A 206 0.27 22.77 -1.79
CA LEU A 206 -0.91 22.35 -1.01
C LEU A 206 -1.25 23.23 0.20
N GLY A 207 -0.30 24.06 0.64
CA GLY A 207 -0.48 25.10 1.67
C GLY A 207 -0.59 26.52 1.12
N VAL A 208 -0.51 26.70 -0.20
CA VAL A 208 -0.48 28.01 -0.89
C VAL A 208 -1.88 28.35 -1.39
N ALA A 209 -2.31 29.60 -1.16
CA ALA A 209 -3.62 30.08 -1.61
C ALA A 209 -3.64 30.31 -3.13
N ARG A 210 -4.80 30.16 -3.77
CA ARG A 210 -4.96 30.48 -5.20
C ARG A 210 -4.62 31.94 -5.53
N ALA A 211 -4.91 32.89 -4.63
CA ALA A 211 -4.51 34.28 -4.84
C ALA A 211 -2.99 34.45 -5.01
N ASP A 212 -2.19 33.62 -4.34
CA ASP A 212 -0.73 33.67 -4.44
C ASP A 212 -0.24 33.05 -5.75
N THR A 213 -0.90 32.02 -6.27
CA THR A 213 -0.54 31.42 -7.57
C THR A 213 -0.84 32.36 -8.73
N GLU A 214 -1.95 33.10 -8.66
CA GLU A 214 -2.30 34.17 -9.60
C GLU A 214 -1.29 35.31 -9.54
N ALA A 215 -0.91 35.75 -8.33
CA ALA A 215 0.09 36.79 -8.14
C ALA A 215 1.48 36.38 -8.66
N ILE A 216 1.89 35.11 -8.47
CA ILE A 216 3.13 34.58 -9.08
C ILE A 216 3.05 34.66 -10.61
N CYS A 217 1.94 34.27 -11.23
CA CYS A 217 1.81 34.39 -12.68
C CYS A 217 1.96 35.85 -13.13
N ALA A 218 1.37 36.80 -12.41
CA ALA A 218 1.50 38.23 -12.68
C ALA A 218 2.94 38.75 -12.51
N GLU A 219 3.66 38.34 -11.46
CA GLU A 219 5.08 38.70 -11.23
C GLU A 219 6.02 38.21 -12.35
N PHE A 220 5.62 37.15 -13.06
CA PHE A 220 6.35 36.61 -14.22
C PHE A 220 5.79 37.10 -15.57
N GLY A 221 4.77 37.98 -15.56
CA GLY A 221 4.15 38.49 -16.78
C GLY A 221 3.40 37.42 -17.60
N ILE A 222 2.97 36.32 -16.96
CA ILE A 222 2.27 35.22 -17.61
C ILE A 222 0.76 35.39 -17.40
N THR A 223 0.00 35.37 -18.50
CA THR A 223 -1.46 35.31 -18.46
C THR A 223 -1.92 33.84 -18.51
N PRO A 224 -2.50 33.30 -17.43
CA PRO A 224 -2.94 31.91 -17.41
C PRO A 224 -4.17 31.68 -18.30
N ILE A 225 -4.33 30.45 -18.78
CA ILE A 225 -5.52 30.02 -19.52
C ILE A 225 -6.70 29.92 -18.56
N VAL A 226 -7.81 30.56 -18.93
CA VAL A 226 -9.08 30.49 -18.20
C VAL A 226 -9.94 29.40 -18.84
N ASP A 227 -10.30 28.38 -18.07
CA ASP A 227 -11.22 27.34 -18.51
C ASP A 227 -12.68 27.70 -18.14
N PRO A 228 -13.53 28.09 -19.12
CA PRO A 228 -14.97 28.34 -18.89
C PRO A 228 -15.74 27.22 -18.16
N SER A 229 -15.31 25.96 -18.26
CA SER A 229 -15.97 24.84 -17.57
C SER A 229 -15.83 24.92 -16.04
N ASN A 230 -14.87 25.69 -15.53
CA ASN A 230 -14.72 25.97 -14.10
C ASN A 230 -15.92 26.74 -13.52
N ALA A 231 -16.72 27.40 -14.36
CA ALA A 231 -17.94 28.11 -13.95
C ALA A 231 -19.20 27.23 -14.00
N ASP A 232 -19.13 26.02 -14.57
CA ASP A 232 -20.30 25.14 -14.71
C ASP A 232 -20.64 24.44 -13.39
N LEU A 233 -21.80 24.80 -12.80
CA LEU A 233 -22.29 24.26 -11.53
C LEU A 233 -22.89 22.84 -11.64
N SER A 234 -22.96 22.26 -12.84
CA SER A 234 -23.30 20.84 -13.04
C SER A 234 -22.28 19.92 -12.37
N TYR A 235 -21.02 20.35 -12.32
CA TYR A 235 -19.93 19.65 -11.63
C TYR A 235 -20.00 19.85 -10.11
N THR A 236 -19.94 18.74 -9.37
CA THR A 236 -20.07 18.75 -7.91
C THR A 236 -19.05 19.68 -7.26
N ARG A 237 -17.80 19.67 -7.77
CA ARG A 237 -16.73 20.49 -7.23
C ARG A 237 -16.97 21.99 -7.43
N ASN A 238 -17.40 22.38 -8.62
CA ASN A 238 -17.73 23.78 -8.93
C ASN A 238 -18.92 24.26 -8.09
N ARG A 239 -19.94 23.43 -7.89
CA ARG A 239 -21.07 23.73 -7.00
C ARG A 239 -20.64 23.90 -5.54
N VAL A 240 -19.72 23.09 -5.06
CA VAL A 240 -19.15 23.25 -3.71
C VAL A 240 -18.43 24.60 -3.59
N ARG A 241 -17.61 24.97 -4.58
CA ARG A 241 -16.89 26.24 -4.62
C ARG A 241 -17.82 27.45 -4.71
N GLY A 242 -18.68 27.50 -5.72
CA GLY A 242 -19.49 28.67 -6.06
C GLY A 242 -20.79 28.82 -5.27
N THR A 243 -21.17 27.84 -4.44
CA THR A 243 -22.41 27.92 -3.65
C THR A 243 -22.17 27.58 -2.19
N VAL A 244 -21.65 26.38 -1.90
CA VAL A 244 -21.56 25.90 -0.51
C VAL A 244 -20.51 26.67 0.28
N LEU A 245 -19.31 26.87 -0.28
CA LEU A 245 -18.25 27.62 0.40
C LEU A 245 -18.65 29.09 0.59
N GLU A 246 -19.31 29.72 -0.39
CA GLU A 246 -19.81 31.10 -0.24
C GLU A 246 -20.78 31.23 0.94
N GLN A 247 -21.73 30.29 1.08
CA GLN A 247 -22.65 30.28 2.21
C GLN A 247 -21.93 30.06 3.55
N LEU A 248 -20.89 29.21 3.57
CA LEU A 248 -20.09 29.01 4.77
C LEU A 248 -19.21 30.22 5.11
N ARG A 249 -18.73 30.97 4.11
CA ARG A 249 -17.98 32.22 4.33
C ARG A 249 -18.84 33.28 5.02
N ALA A 250 -20.13 33.33 4.72
CA ALA A 250 -21.06 34.21 5.42
C ALA A 250 -21.18 33.90 6.93
N LEU A 251 -20.93 32.65 7.34
CA LEU A 251 -20.87 32.25 8.75
C LEU A 251 -19.47 32.42 9.36
N ASN A 252 -18.43 32.10 8.58
CA ASN A 252 -17.04 32.20 8.98
C ASN A 252 -16.21 32.66 7.77
N PRO A 253 -15.77 33.93 7.73
CA PRO A 253 -14.94 34.45 6.64
C PRO A 253 -13.62 33.70 6.42
N SER A 254 -13.18 32.90 7.40
CA SER A 254 -11.97 32.07 7.35
C SER A 254 -12.28 30.57 7.21
N VAL A 255 -13.42 30.20 6.63
CA VAL A 255 -13.85 28.79 6.53
C VAL A 255 -12.82 27.90 5.84
N GLU A 256 -12.15 28.35 4.79
CA GLU A 256 -11.12 27.58 4.10
C GLU A 256 -9.95 27.29 5.04
N ALA A 257 -9.52 28.28 5.82
CA ALA A 257 -8.47 28.09 6.82
C ALA A 257 -8.92 27.11 7.92
N ALA A 258 -10.18 27.18 8.35
CA ALA A 258 -10.74 26.25 9.33
C ALA A 258 -10.80 24.81 8.78
N LEU A 259 -11.21 24.62 7.52
CA LEU A 259 -11.24 23.30 6.86
C LEU A 259 -9.84 22.72 6.66
N ARG A 260 -8.84 23.57 6.34
CA ARG A 260 -7.44 23.14 6.30
C ARG A 260 -6.92 22.74 7.68
N GLY A 261 -7.19 23.53 8.70
CA GLY A 261 -6.84 23.19 10.08
C GLY A 261 -7.45 21.86 10.52
N LEU A 262 -8.72 21.61 10.18
CA LEU A 262 -9.37 20.32 10.41
C LEU A 262 -8.64 19.16 9.71
N ALA A 263 -8.21 19.35 8.46
CA ALA A 263 -7.48 18.34 7.72
C ALA A 263 -6.10 18.06 8.31
N GLU A 264 -5.41 19.09 8.80
CA GLU A 264 -4.12 18.99 9.48
C GLU A 264 -4.26 18.24 10.81
N SER A 265 -5.22 18.63 11.66
CA SER A 265 -5.49 17.91 12.92
C SER A 265 -5.90 16.45 12.66
N ALA A 266 -6.71 16.20 11.63
CA ALA A 266 -7.06 14.84 11.22
C ALA A 266 -5.83 14.04 10.74
N ARG A 267 -4.91 14.68 10.02
CA ARG A 267 -3.66 14.06 9.57
C ARG A 267 -2.75 13.71 10.75
N GLU A 268 -2.60 14.62 11.70
CA GLU A 268 -1.82 14.39 12.92
C GLU A 268 -2.40 13.24 13.74
N ALA A 269 -3.71 13.27 14.02
CA ALA A 269 -4.40 12.19 14.73
C ALA A 269 -4.29 10.85 13.99
N PHE A 270 -4.43 10.85 12.66
CA PHE A 270 -4.33 9.63 11.86
C PHE A 270 -2.90 9.07 11.81
N SER A 271 -1.87 9.91 11.92
CA SER A 271 -0.47 9.44 11.90
C SER A 271 -0.17 8.45 13.04
N LEU A 272 -0.81 8.61 14.20
CA LEU A 272 -0.69 7.69 15.33
C LEU A 272 -1.37 6.34 15.03
N ILE A 273 -2.51 6.37 14.35
CA ILE A 273 -3.24 5.17 13.90
C ILE A 273 -2.39 4.40 12.87
N GLU A 274 -1.82 5.13 11.93
CA GLU A 274 -0.92 4.59 10.91
C GLU A 274 0.31 3.95 11.55
N LYS A 275 0.96 4.63 12.51
CA LYS A 275 2.07 4.07 13.28
C LYS A 275 1.70 2.76 13.99
N ARG A 276 0.57 2.72 14.71
CA ARG A 276 0.10 1.48 15.37
C ARG A 276 -0.14 0.33 14.40
N SER A 277 -0.62 0.62 13.19
CA SER A 277 -0.80 -0.42 12.16
C SER A 277 0.54 -1.05 11.74
N PHE A 278 1.65 -0.30 11.80
CA PHE A 278 3.00 -0.80 11.50
C PHE A 278 3.66 -1.50 12.70
N GLU A 279 3.26 -1.24 13.93
CA GLU A 279 3.77 -1.94 15.11
C GLU A 279 3.34 -3.42 15.13
N VAL A 280 2.20 -3.74 14.51
CA VAL A 280 1.72 -5.12 14.36
C VAL A 280 2.24 -5.71 13.04
N GLN A 281 3.27 -6.56 13.17
CA GLN A 281 3.87 -7.31 12.08
C GLN A 281 3.46 -8.78 12.13
N PRO A 282 3.35 -9.46 10.97
CA PRO A 282 3.13 -10.89 10.95
C PRO A 282 4.39 -11.61 11.43
N ARG A 283 4.18 -12.72 12.15
CA ARG A 283 5.23 -13.66 12.56
C ARG A 283 5.76 -14.45 11.38
N GLU A 284 4.87 -14.76 10.44
CA GLU A 284 5.16 -15.57 9.26
C GLU A 284 4.30 -15.10 8.09
N ARG A 285 4.83 -15.22 6.87
CA ARG A 285 4.08 -15.08 5.61
C ARG A 285 4.31 -16.34 4.78
N GLY A 286 3.23 -16.90 4.25
CA GLY A 286 3.29 -18.10 3.41
C GLY A 286 2.07 -18.24 2.50
N PRO A 287 1.90 -19.39 1.83
CA PRO A 287 0.79 -19.63 0.89
C PRO A 287 -0.58 -19.49 1.55
N VAL A 288 -0.68 -19.76 2.86
CA VAL A 288 -1.91 -19.61 3.64
C VAL A 288 -2.15 -18.19 4.12
N GLY A 289 -1.32 -17.21 3.76
CA GLY A 289 -1.42 -15.84 4.22
C GLY A 289 -0.43 -15.47 5.33
N ALA A 290 -0.60 -14.27 5.85
CA ALA A 290 0.18 -13.69 6.94
C ALA A 290 -0.40 -14.08 8.30
N ILE A 291 0.46 -14.54 9.21
CA ILE A 291 0.06 -15.02 10.55
C ILE A 291 0.43 -13.99 11.61
N PHE A 292 -0.55 -13.54 12.39
CA PHE A 292 -0.38 -12.57 13.47
C PHE A 292 -0.74 -13.16 14.83
N ALA A 293 -0.21 -12.57 15.90
CA ALA A 293 -0.70 -12.83 17.25
C ALA A 293 -2.05 -12.14 17.47
N LEU A 294 -3.03 -12.84 18.05
CA LEU A 294 -4.36 -12.29 18.31
C LEU A 294 -4.34 -11.08 19.25
N GLY A 295 -3.53 -11.11 20.31
CA GLY A 295 -3.51 -10.08 21.35
C GLY A 295 -3.26 -8.67 20.80
N PRO A 296 -2.08 -8.38 20.25
CA PRO A 296 -1.77 -7.08 19.66
C PRO A 296 -2.74 -6.68 18.53
N PHE A 297 -3.15 -7.65 17.70
CA PHE A 297 -4.05 -7.40 16.58
C PHE A 297 -5.44 -6.95 17.06
N ARG A 298 -5.95 -7.54 18.14
CA ARG A 298 -7.26 -7.19 18.74
C ARG A 298 -7.30 -5.78 19.32
N GLU A 299 -6.16 -5.27 19.79
CA GLU A 299 -6.04 -3.95 20.42
C GLU A 299 -5.94 -2.79 19.41
N LEU A 300 -5.70 -3.10 18.13
CA LEU A 300 -5.64 -2.08 17.08
C LEU A 300 -6.96 -1.30 16.97
N PRO A 301 -6.95 0.03 16.78
CA PRO A 301 -8.13 0.80 16.37
C PRO A 301 -8.71 0.32 15.03
N SER A 302 -9.98 0.63 14.76
CA SER A 302 -10.68 0.05 13.59
C SER A 302 -10.07 0.52 12.27
N GLU A 303 -9.60 1.76 12.21
CA GLU A 303 -8.85 2.29 11.07
C GLU A 303 -7.47 1.63 10.92
N ALA A 304 -6.80 1.28 12.03
CA ALA A 304 -5.53 0.55 11.96
C ALA A 304 -5.74 -0.90 11.46
N LEU A 305 -6.84 -1.55 11.84
CA LEU A 305 -7.22 -2.86 11.30
C LEU A 305 -7.38 -2.79 9.78
N THR A 306 -8.09 -1.78 9.27
CA THR A 306 -8.25 -1.53 7.84
C THR A 306 -6.90 -1.39 7.14
N LEU A 307 -5.97 -0.61 7.70
CA LEU A 307 -4.63 -0.44 7.13
C LEU A 307 -3.83 -1.75 7.09
N VAL A 308 -3.90 -2.58 8.13
CA VAL A 308 -3.25 -3.89 8.14
C VAL A 308 -3.85 -4.82 7.09
N ILE A 309 -5.18 -4.83 6.94
CA ILE A 309 -5.87 -5.62 5.90
C ILE A 309 -5.45 -5.18 4.52
N GLU A 310 -5.48 -3.88 4.22
CA GLU A 310 -5.08 -3.34 2.92
C GLU A 310 -3.61 -3.64 2.61
N ARG A 311 -2.71 -3.48 3.61
CA ARG A 311 -1.28 -3.76 3.45
C ARG A 311 -1.02 -5.22 3.10
N GLU A 312 -1.59 -6.15 3.85
CA GLU A 312 -1.36 -7.57 3.59
C GLU A 312 -2.12 -8.04 2.34
N ALA A 313 -3.31 -7.53 2.07
CA ALA A 313 -4.00 -7.80 0.81
C ALA A 313 -3.16 -7.37 -0.41
N ALA A 314 -2.55 -6.17 -0.35
CA ALA A 314 -1.65 -5.70 -1.38
C ALA A 314 -0.42 -6.60 -1.56
N PHE A 315 0.17 -7.10 -0.45
CA PHE A 315 1.27 -8.06 -0.50
C PHE A 315 0.91 -9.36 -1.24
N TYR A 316 -0.33 -9.85 -1.06
CA TYR A 316 -0.84 -11.04 -1.75
C TYR A 316 -1.54 -10.74 -3.08
N HIS A 317 -1.46 -9.52 -3.61
CA HIS A 317 -2.15 -9.07 -4.83
C HIS A 317 -3.68 -9.26 -4.80
N LEU A 318 -4.28 -9.14 -3.61
CA LEU A 318 -5.72 -9.26 -3.39
C LEU A 318 -6.38 -7.87 -3.36
N LYS A 319 -7.68 -7.83 -3.65
CA LYS A 319 -8.50 -6.62 -3.58
C LYS A 319 -9.47 -6.71 -2.40
N PRO A 320 -9.18 -6.04 -1.27
CA PRO A 320 -10.03 -6.13 -0.11
C PRO A 320 -11.27 -5.22 -0.27
N ASP A 321 -12.46 -5.76 0.00
CA ASP A 321 -13.69 -4.97 0.15
C ASP A 321 -13.84 -4.54 1.62
N VAL A 322 -13.29 -3.37 1.98
CA VAL A 322 -13.35 -2.85 3.35
C VAL A 322 -14.51 -1.88 3.52
N ASN A 323 -15.39 -2.20 4.48
CA ASN A 323 -16.48 -1.32 4.89
C ASN A 323 -16.73 -1.42 6.41
N ARG A 324 -17.50 -0.47 6.96
CA ARG A 324 -17.76 -0.36 8.40
C ARG A 324 -18.37 -1.65 8.99
N THR A 325 -19.29 -2.29 8.27
CA THR A 325 -19.96 -3.53 8.70
C THR A 325 -18.98 -4.69 8.83
N ARG A 326 -18.13 -4.91 7.81
CA ARG A 326 -17.11 -5.98 7.85
C ARG A 326 -16.07 -5.74 8.94
N VAL A 327 -15.66 -4.50 9.16
CA VAL A 327 -14.74 -4.14 10.26
C VAL A 327 -15.39 -4.38 11.63
N ALA A 328 -16.68 -4.09 11.79
CA ALA A 328 -17.42 -4.41 13.02
C ALA A 328 -17.56 -5.92 13.24
N ASN A 329 -17.82 -6.70 12.18
CA ASN A 329 -17.83 -8.16 12.27
C ASN A 329 -16.45 -8.72 12.65
N LEU A 330 -15.38 -8.15 12.10
CA LEU A 330 -14.02 -8.54 12.46
C LEU A 330 -13.75 -8.25 13.95
N ARG A 331 -14.19 -7.11 14.48
CA ARG A 331 -14.09 -6.83 15.92
C ARG A 331 -14.72 -7.92 16.78
N ALA A 332 -15.92 -8.39 16.41
CA ALA A 332 -16.59 -9.47 17.13
C ALA A 332 -15.79 -10.79 17.07
N VAL A 333 -15.24 -11.13 15.90
CA VAL A 333 -14.35 -12.30 15.73
C VAL A 333 -13.08 -12.19 16.56
N LEU A 334 -12.43 -11.02 16.56
CA LEU A 334 -11.22 -10.76 17.35
C LEU A 334 -11.51 -10.82 18.86
N ALA A 335 -12.65 -10.32 19.30
CA ALA A 335 -13.07 -10.39 20.71
C ALA A 335 -13.33 -11.84 21.16
N LYS A 336 -14.01 -12.63 20.32
CA LYS A 336 -14.27 -14.05 20.57
C LYS A 336 -13.00 -14.91 20.45
N GLY A 337 -12.02 -14.47 19.66
CA GLY A 337 -10.79 -15.22 19.37
C GLY A 337 -10.98 -16.40 18.42
N THR A 338 -12.16 -16.51 17.79
CA THR A 338 -12.47 -17.55 16.80
C THR A 338 -13.49 -17.05 15.79
N GLY A 339 -13.34 -17.45 14.54
CA GLY A 339 -14.26 -17.15 13.44
C GLY A 339 -13.55 -16.52 12.24
N THR A 340 -14.32 -16.25 11.19
CA THR A 340 -13.79 -15.82 9.89
C THR A 340 -14.60 -14.64 9.36
N VAL A 341 -13.92 -13.67 8.78
CA VAL A 341 -14.53 -12.55 8.05
C VAL A 341 -13.88 -12.44 6.68
N HIS A 342 -14.72 -12.31 5.65
CA HIS A 342 -14.30 -12.09 4.29
C HIS A 342 -14.35 -10.59 3.96
N PHE A 343 -13.34 -10.11 3.24
CA PHE A 343 -13.21 -8.77 2.68
C PHE A 343 -12.98 -8.93 1.17
N GLY A 344 -13.97 -9.44 0.45
CA GLY A 344 -13.77 -9.91 -0.93
C GLY A 344 -12.88 -11.15 -0.94
N ASP A 345 -11.79 -11.11 -1.71
CA ASP A 345 -10.84 -12.23 -1.84
C ASP A 345 -9.85 -12.33 -0.67
N THR A 346 -9.83 -11.30 0.20
CA THR A 346 -9.04 -11.30 1.42
C THR A 346 -9.85 -11.86 2.59
N VAL A 347 -9.27 -12.80 3.32
CA VAL A 347 -9.90 -13.48 4.46
C VAL A 347 -9.11 -13.18 5.72
N VAL A 348 -9.82 -12.81 6.78
CA VAL A 348 -9.27 -12.71 8.15
C VAL A 348 -9.92 -13.79 8.99
N GLU A 349 -9.11 -14.67 9.57
CA GLU A 349 -9.57 -15.78 10.40
C GLU A 349 -8.85 -15.78 11.75
N ALA A 350 -9.61 -15.85 12.84
CA ALA A 350 -9.08 -16.02 14.18
C ALA A 350 -9.19 -17.47 14.61
N SER A 351 -8.12 -18.03 15.17
CA SER A 351 -8.14 -19.38 15.73
C SER A 351 -6.99 -19.56 16.72
N CYS A 352 -7.22 -20.25 17.84
CA CYS A 352 -6.17 -20.66 18.77
C CYS A 352 -5.18 -19.54 19.20
N GLY A 353 -5.63 -18.29 19.30
CA GLY A 353 -4.78 -17.15 19.72
C GLY A 353 -3.93 -16.53 18.61
N VAL A 354 -4.15 -16.94 17.35
CA VAL A 354 -3.52 -16.37 16.16
C VAL A 354 -4.57 -15.88 15.16
N ILE A 355 -4.15 -14.99 14.27
CA ILE A 355 -4.93 -14.49 13.14
C ILE A 355 -4.23 -14.91 11.85
N ARG A 356 -4.98 -15.46 10.90
CA ARG A 356 -4.59 -15.61 9.50
C ARG A 356 -5.19 -14.48 8.69
N LEU A 357 -4.39 -13.82 7.88
CA LEU A 357 -4.82 -12.81 6.93
C LEU A 357 -4.23 -13.12 5.55
N GLY A 358 -5.07 -13.44 4.58
CA GLY A 358 -4.57 -13.74 3.23
C GLY A 358 -5.67 -14.22 2.30
N PRO A 359 -5.33 -15.01 1.26
CA PRO A 359 -6.32 -15.48 0.30
C PRO A 359 -7.33 -16.44 0.96
N ARG A 360 -8.47 -16.60 0.30
CA ARG A 360 -9.36 -17.74 0.58
C ARG A 360 -8.59 -19.04 0.36
N LEU A 361 -8.70 -19.96 1.31
CA LEU A 361 -8.13 -21.31 1.14
C LEU A 361 -9.13 -22.16 0.38
N GLU A 362 -8.61 -22.92 -0.58
CA GLU A 362 -9.39 -23.94 -1.26
C GLU A 362 -9.70 -25.10 -0.30
N PRO A 363 -10.86 -25.76 -0.45
CA PRO A 363 -11.13 -27.01 0.25
C PRO A 363 -10.02 -28.02 -0.04
N VAL A 364 -9.62 -28.75 1.00
CA VAL A 364 -8.67 -29.87 0.85
C VAL A 364 -9.48 -31.13 0.58
N ASP A 365 -9.22 -31.78 -0.56
CA ASP A 365 -9.83 -33.07 -0.87
C ASP A 365 -9.41 -34.12 0.17
N PRO A 366 -10.36 -34.91 0.71
CA PRO A 366 -10.04 -35.97 1.65
C PRO A 366 -9.05 -36.97 1.03
N LEU A 367 -7.96 -37.24 1.75
CA LEU A 367 -7.00 -38.28 1.40
C LEU A 367 -7.63 -39.66 1.66
N PRO A 368 -7.88 -40.49 0.62
CA PRO A 368 -8.39 -41.84 0.81
C PRO A 368 -7.38 -42.70 1.58
N ALA A 369 -7.89 -43.73 2.26
CA ALA A 369 -7.05 -44.65 3.01
C ALA A 369 -6.16 -45.49 2.08
N ALA A 370 -4.84 -45.37 2.27
CA ALA A 370 -3.84 -46.20 1.60
C ALA A 370 -3.11 -47.07 2.62
N VAL A 371 -2.98 -48.37 2.34
CA VAL A 371 -2.21 -49.30 3.16
C VAL A 371 -0.72 -49.04 2.95
N LEU A 372 0.01 -48.87 4.05
CA LEU A 372 1.44 -48.58 4.03
C LEU A 372 2.27 -49.85 3.88
N ASN A 373 3.32 -49.77 3.06
CA ASN A 373 4.36 -50.80 2.99
C ASN A 373 5.28 -50.66 4.20
N VAL A 374 5.47 -51.74 4.96
CA VAL A 374 6.26 -51.74 6.20
C VAL A 374 7.29 -52.88 6.19
N PRO A 375 8.60 -52.59 6.06
CA PRO A 375 9.18 -51.32 5.63
C PRO A 375 8.89 -51.06 4.14
N GLY A 376 8.93 -49.80 3.72
CA GLY A 376 8.80 -49.45 2.30
C GLY A 376 8.21 -48.07 2.05
N SER A 377 8.04 -47.76 0.76
CA SER A 377 7.44 -46.51 0.30
C SER A 377 6.05 -46.76 -0.27
N THR A 378 5.10 -45.89 0.07
CA THR A 378 3.72 -45.92 -0.41
C THR A 378 3.34 -44.56 -0.95
N ARG A 379 2.74 -44.53 -2.15
CA ARG A 379 2.08 -43.33 -2.69
C ARG A 379 0.65 -43.25 -2.15
N ALA A 380 0.31 -42.13 -1.52
CA ALA A 380 -1.02 -41.83 -1.00
C ALA A 380 -1.46 -40.44 -1.46
N GLY A 381 -2.23 -40.39 -2.56
CA GLY A 381 -2.65 -39.13 -3.17
C GLY A 381 -1.43 -38.25 -3.56
N PRO A 382 -1.34 -37.00 -3.05
CA PRO A 382 -0.21 -36.11 -3.32
C PRO A 382 1.02 -36.41 -2.44
N TRP A 383 0.98 -37.44 -1.60
CA TRP A 383 2.02 -37.74 -0.63
C TRP A 383 2.77 -39.04 -0.97
N ARG A 384 4.08 -39.04 -0.69
CA ARG A 384 4.90 -40.24 -0.53
C ARG A 384 5.10 -40.47 0.96
N VAL A 385 4.79 -41.67 1.43
CA VAL A 385 4.98 -42.09 2.82
C VAL A 385 6.03 -43.18 2.85
N ASP A 386 7.14 -42.94 3.53
CA ASP A 386 8.20 -43.91 3.73
C ASP A 386 8.13 -44.45 5.17
N VAL A 387 8.05 -45.77 5.34
CA VAL A 387 8.12 -46.42 6.65
C VAL A 387 9.46 -47.15 6.77
N LEU A 388 10.27 -46.73 7.74
CA LEU A 388 11.64 -47.21 7.97
C LEU A 388 11.74 -47.91 9.32
N THR A 389 12.67 -48.86 9.43
CA THR A 389 13.00 -49.58 10.68
C THR A 389 14.26 -49.04 11.36
N SER A 390 14.84 -47.97 10.83
CA SER A 390 15.98 -47.26 11.39
C SER A 390 15.66 -45.79 11.53
N GLU A 391 16.25 -45.15 12.53
CA GLU A 391 16.07 -43.72 12.79
C GLU A 391 16.42 -42.87 11.57
N VAL A 392 15.57 -41.88 11.32
CA VAL A 392 15.70 -40.91 10.23
C VAL A 392 15.34 -39.54 10.77
N ASP A 393 16.24 -38.59 10.53
CA ASP A 393 16.02 -37.20 10.89
C ASP A 393 14.94 -36.56 10.00
N PRO A 394 14.07 -35.69 10.57
CA PRO A 394 13.15 -34.89 9.80
C PRO A 394 13.91 -33.83 8.99
N THR A 395 13.48 -33.58 7.76
CA THR A 395 14.00 -32.49 6.91
C THR A 395 12.88 -31.50 6.55
N PRO A 396 13.19 -30.25 6.15
CA PRO A 396 12.18 -29.32 5.67
C PRO A 396 11.32 -29.94 4.56
N GLY A 397 9.99 -29.95 4.74
CA GLY A 397 9.05 -30.57 3.81
C GLY A 397 8.99 -32.11 3.87
N SER A 398 9.69 -32.75 4.80
CA SER A 398 9.59 -34.19 5.06
C SER A 398 9.61 -34.51 6.56
N PRO A 399 8.53 -34.17 7.29
CA PRO A 399 8.42 -34.49 8.70
C PRO A 399 8.40 -36.00 8.95
N VAL A 400 8.79 -36.38 10.16
CA VAL A 400 8.91 -37.78 10.60
C VAL A 400 8.16 -37.96 11.92
N ILE A 401 7.44 -39.08 12.05
CA ILE A 401 6.93 -39.56 13.34
C ILE A 401 7.59 -40.89 13.69
N ALA A 402 7.94 -41.06 14.97
CA ALA A 402 8.48 -42.30 15.51
C ALA A 402 7.37 -43.06 16.25
N LEU A 403 7.09 -44.29 15.83
CA LEU A 403 6.10 -45.18 16.45
C LEU A 403 6.83 -46.26 17.26
N ALA A 404 6.41 -46.53 18.49
CA ALA A 404 7.07 -47.53 19.33
C ALA A 404 6.91 -48.96 18.80
N ALA A 405 7.90 -49.81 19.04
CA ALA A 405 7.88 -51.19 18.59
C ALA A 405 6.66 -51.96 19.15
N GLY A 406 6.00 -52.76 18.31
CA GLY A 406 4.85 -53.58 18.72
C GLY A 406 3.55 -52.83 19.00
N THR A 407 3.46 -51.53 18.69
CA THR A 407 2.25 -50.73 18.95
C THR A 407 1.18 -50.80 17.88
N SER A 408 1.51 -51.26 16.67
CA SER A 408 0.56 -51.36 15.56
C SER A 408 -0.20 -52.69 15.58
N THR A 409 -1.53 -52.64 15.54
CA THR A 409 -2.39 -53.80 15.33
C THR A 409 -2.83 -53.87 13.86
N GLY A 410 -2.39 -54.90 13.14
CA GLY A 410 -2.74 -55.07 11.74
C GLY A 410 -2.03 -54.08 10.79
N ALA A 411 -2.61 -53.86 9.62
CA ALA A 411 -2.00 -53.04 8.58
C ALA A 411 -2.06 -51.54 8.90
N LEU A 412 -0.90 -50.86 8.80
CA LEU A 412 -0.82 -49.41 8.88
C LEU A 412 -1.45 -48.76 7.66
N ARG A 413 -2.15 -47.65 7.89
CA ARG A 413 -2.82 -46.86 6.86
C ARG A 413 -2.53 -45.38 7.05
N VAL A 414 -2.43 -44.68 5.92
CA VAL A 414 -2.41 -43.22 5.87
C VAL A 414 -3.71 -42.72 5.23
N ARG A 415 -4.33 -41.69 5.82
CA ARG A 415 -5.60 -41.10 5.35
C ARG A 415 -5.83 -39.71 5.95
N SER A 416 -6.92 -39.04 5.55
CA SER A 416 -7.43 -37.88 6.31
C SER A 416 -7.90 -38.27 7.72
N LEU A 417 -7.76 -37.34 8.65
CA LEU A 417 -8.35 -37.43 9.99
C LEU A 417 -9.88 -37.49 9.90
N GLN A 418 -10.50 -38.42 10.62
CA GLN A 418 -11.94 -38.57 10.66
C GLN A 418 -12.57 -37.83 11.87
N PRO A 419 -13.80 -37.31 11.74
CA PRO A 419 -14.48 -36.69 12.87
C PRO A 419 -14.70 -37.68 14.02
N GLY A 420 -14.38 -37.25 15.25
CA GLY A 420 -14.63 -38.03 16.46
C GLY A 420 -13.49 -38.96 16.89
N GLU A 421 -12.42 -39.08 16.10
CA GLU A 421 -11.27 -39.90 16.47
C GLU A 421 -10.60 -39.46 17.78
N ARG A 422 -10.00 -40.45 18.44
CA ARG A 422 -9.34 -40.30 19.74
C ARG A 422 -7.91 -40.83 19.66
N MET A 423 -7.02 -40.26 20.46
CA MET A 423 -5.65 -40.73 20.64
C MET A 423 -5.21 -40.54 22.09
N ILE A 424 -4.22 -41.32 22.52
CA ILE A 424 -3.63 -41.16 23.86
C ILE A 424 -2.64 -40.00 23.79
N TRP A 425 -2.88 -38.96 24.58
CA TRP A 425 -2.05 -37.76 24.61
C TRP A 425 -1.88 -37.26 26.04
N HIS A 426 -0.63 -37.13 26.47
CA HIS A 426 -0.21 -36.95 27.86
C HIS A 426 -0.83 -37.99 28.80
N GLY A 427 -0.74 -39.26 28.42
CA GLY A 427 -1.18 -40.43 29.20
C GLY A 427 -2.69 -40.63 29.29
N VAL A 428 -3.51 -39.80 28.63
CA VAL A 428 -4.97 -39.86 28.68
C VAL A 428 -5.55 -39.92 27.28
N GLU A 429 -6.57 -40.75 27.08
CA GLU A 429 -7.29 -40.79 25.81
C GLU A 429 -8.14 -39.53 25.61
N ARG A 430 -7.88 -38.77 24.53
CA ARG A 430 -8.53 -37.50 24.22
C ARG A 430 -9.09 -37.51 22.82
N LYS A 431 -10.18 -36.77 22.62
CA LYS A 431 -10.67 -36.47 21.28
C LYS A 431 -9.63 -35.61 20.56
N VAL A 432 -9.27 -35.99 19.34
CA VAL A 432 -8.22 -35.31 18.57
C VAL A 432 -8.56 -33.83 18.35
N SER A 433 -9.84 -33.49 18.16
CA SER A 433 -10.26 -32.08 18.02
C SER A 433 -9.87 -31.22 19.22
N ASP A 434 -9.98 -31.77 20.43
CA ASP A 434 -9.74 -31.03 21.68
C ASP A 434 -8.24 -30.92 21.92
N MET A 435 -7.50 -32.00 21.61
CA MET A 435 -6.04 -32.00 21.59
C MET A 435 -5.51 -30.90 20.66
N LEU A 436 -5.96 -30.87 19.40
CA LEU A 436 -5.51 -29.87 18.42
C LEU A 436 -5.79 -28.43 18.88
N VAL A 437 -6.91 -28.18 19.57
CA VAL A 437 -7.21 -26.87 20.17
C VAL A 437 -6.22 -26.53 21.29
N ASN A 438 -5.93 -27.47 22.18
CA ASN A 438 -5.01 -27.28 23.31
C ASN A 438 -3.58 -27.03 22.83
N GLU A 439 -3.15 -27.81 21.85
CA GLU A 439 -1.85 -27.67 21.17
C GLU A 439 -1.78 -26.42 20.27
N LYS A 440 -2.85 -25.62 20.20
CA LYS A 440 -2.93 -24.40 19.40
C LYS A 440 -2.75 -24.63 17.90
N VAL A 441 -3.28 -25.74 17.38
CA VAL A 441 -3.37 -25.98 15.93
C VAL A 441 -4.56 -25.20 15.38
N PRO A 442 -4.32 -24.17 14.54
CA PRO A 442 -5.37 -23.32 14.01
C PRO A 442 -6.37 -24.09 13.14
N ALA A 443 -7.60 -23.59 13.06
CA ALA A 443 -8.68 -24.23 12.31
C ALA A 443 -8.34 -24.46 10.82
N TRP A 444 -7.66 -23.50 10.18
CA TRP A 444 -7.28 -23.58 8.77
C TRP A 444 -6.24 -24.65 8.45
N GLU A 445 -5.48 -25.17 9.43
CA GLU A 445 -4.52 -26.26 9.21
C GLU A 445 -5.18 -27.64 9.30
N ARG A 446 -6.35 -27.75 9.93
CA ARG A 446 -6.99 -29.03 10.27
C ARG A 446 -7.46 -29.85 9.06
N PRO A 447 -8.02 -29.26 7.98
CA PRO A 447 -8.43 -30.03 6.80
C PRO A 447 -7.26 -30.75 6.11
N GLY A 448 -6.04 -30.22 6.22
CA GLY A 448 -4.84 -30.79 5.61
C GLY A 448 -4.12 -31.85 6.44
N ILE A 449 -4.68 -32.23 7.60
CA ILE A 449 -4.03 -33.20 8.50
C ILE A 449 -4.01 -34.59 7.86
N VAL A 450 -2.82 -35.16 7.80
CA VAL A 450 -2.59 -36.55 7.35
C VAL A 450 -2.42 -37.43 8.59
N ALA A 451 -3.31 -38.40 8.74
CA ALA A 451 -3.36 -39.32 9.86
C ALA A 451 -2.72 -40.67 9.50
N VAL A 452 -1.93 -41.21 10.43
CA VAL A 452 -1.42 -42.58 10.40
C VAL A 452 -2.15 -43.38 11.46
N ALA A 453 -2.84 -44.43 11.04
CA ALA A 453 -3.67 -45.27 11.89
C ALA A 453 -3.44 -46.76 11.57
N ASP A 454 -3.69 -47.62 12.53
CA ASP A 454 -3.75 -49.07 12.31
C ASP A 454 -5.21 -49.53 12.13
N SER A 455 -5.52 -50.82 12.32
CA SER A 455 -6.91 -51.31 12.19
C SER A 455 -7.80 -50.94 13.38
N VAL A 456 -7.26 -50.41 14.47
CA VAL A 456 -7.95 -50.21 15.76
C VAL A 456 -7.94 -48.75 16.18
N ARG A 457 -6.84 -48.02 15.97
CA ARG A 457 -6.60 -46.70 16.57
C ARG A 457 -5.72 -45.79 15.71
N LEU A 458 -5.80 -44.51 16.03
CA LEU A 458 -4.91 -43.48 15.50
C LEU A 458 -3.54 -43.56 16.20
N LEU A 459 -2.46 -43.54 15.42
CA LEU A 459 -1.09 -43.66 15.93
C LEU A 459 -0.31 -42.35 15.83
N GLY A 460 -0.57 -41.54 14.80
CA GLY A 460 0.09 -40.25 14.66
C GLY A 460 -0.54 -39.35 13.61
N LEU A 461 -0.16 -38.07 13.64
CA LEU A 461 -0.68 -37.01 12.78
C LEU A 461 0.48 -36.18 12.24
N PHE A 462 0.41 -35.88 10.95
CA PHE A 462 1.18 -34.84 10.30
C PHE A 462 0.29 -33.61 10.12
N VAL A 463 0.72 -32.49 10.71
CA VAL A 463 0.12 -31.17 10.55
C VAL A 463 1.15 -30.30 9.83
N ALA A 464 0.71 -29.26 9.13
CA ALA A 464 1.58 -28.41 8.30
C ALA A 464 2.83 -27.91 9.05
N THR A 465 2.69 -27.59 10.34
CA THR A 465 3.74 -26.99 11.15
C THR A 465 4.47 -27.97 12.09
N ARG A 466 3.94 -29.18 12.31
CA ARG A 466 4.42 -30.12 13.34
C ARG A 466 3.77 -31.50 13.24
N THR A 467 4.26 -32.43 14.04
CA THR A 467 3.75 -33.79 14.14
C THR A 467 3.27 -34.14 15.54
N PHE A 468 2.32 -35.06 15.64
CA PHE A 468 1.82 -35.62 16.90
C PHE A 468 1.85 -37.14 16.83
N VAL A 469 2.17 -37.80 17.94
CA VAL A 469 2.21 -39.26 18.06
C VAL A 469 1.44 -39.67 19.30
N THR A 470 0.72 -40.79 19.25
CA THR A 470 0.04 -41.31 20.44
C THR A 470 1.07 -41.76 21.48
N ASP A 471 0.82 -41.46 22.75
CA ASP A 471 1.70 -41.89 23.83
C ASP A 471 1.68 -43.42 23.96
N THR A 472 2.85 -44.03 23.94
CA THR A 472 3.02 -45.48 24.06
C THR A 472 4.21 -45.80 24.94
N GLN A 473 4.15 -46.92 25.67
CA GLN A 473 5.31 -47.44 26.39
C GLN A 473 6.15 -48.31 25.46
N GLY A 474 7.44 -47.99 25.32
CA GLY A 474 8.39 -48.74 24.50
C GLY A 474 9.31 -47.84 23.67
N GLU A 475 10.45 -48.40 23.26
CA GLU A 475 11.40 -47.73 22.35
C GLU A 475 10.80 -47.59 20.93
N PRO A 476 11.16 -46.53 20.18
CA PRO A 476 10.84 -46.40 18.76
C PRO A 476 11.22 -47.64 17.94
N GLY A 477 10.30 -48.14 17.12
CA GLY A 477 10.53 -49.28 16.23
C GLY A 477 10.26 -49.01 14.76
N LEU A 478 9.47 -47.97 14.45
CA LEU A 478 9.17 -47.56 13.08
C LEU A 478 9.22 -46.04 12.96
N TRP A 479 9.84 -45.54 11.89
CA TRP A 479 9.87 -44.12 11.54
C TRP A 479 9.06 -43.92 10.27
N VAL A 480 7.99 -43.13 10.36
CA VAL A 480 7.13 -42.81 9.23
C VAL A 480 7.46 -41.39 8.78
N ARG A 481 7.94 -41.25 7.54
CA ARG A 481 8.26 -39.97 6.91
C ARG A 481 7.21 -39.62 5.86
N LEU A 482 6.68 -38.41 5.91
CA LEU A 482 5.72 -37.89 4.93
C LEU A 482 6.39 -36.86 4.03
N ALA A 483 6.35 -37.03 2.71
CA ALA A 483 6.89 -36.06 1.76
C ALA A 483 5.86 -35.73 0.67
N ALA A 484 5.77 -34.46 0.27
CA ALA A 484 4.94 -34.06 -0.87
C ALA A 484 5.56 -34.60 -2.17
N ILE A 485 4.74 -35.19 -3.04
CA ILE A 485 5.15 -35.58 -4.39
C ILE A 485 5.10 -34.32 -5.26
N PRO A 486 6.21 -33.95 -5.93
CA PRO A 486 6.19 -32.85 -6.88
C PRO A 486 5.15 -33.13 -7.96
N GLN A 487 4.14 -32.26 -8.09
CA GLN A 487 3.25 -32.35 -9.22
C GLN A 487 4.00 -31.86 -10.47
N PRO A 488 3.88 -32.55 -11.63
CA PRO A 488 4.37 -31.99 -12.88
C PRO A 488 3.70 -30.64 -13.11
N ARG A 489 4.53 -29.61 -13.37
CA ARG A 489 4.06 -28.24 -13.63
C ARG A 489 3.21 -28.14 -14.88
#